data_AF-A0A2V6PUI7-F1
#
_entry.id   AF-A0A2V6PUI7-F1
#
_cell.length_a   1.000
_cell.length_b   1.000
_cell.length_c   1.000
_cell.angle_alpha   90.00
_cell.angle_beta   90.00
_cell.angle_gamma   90.00
#
_symmetry.space_group_name_H-M   'P 1'
#
loop_
_entity.id
_entity.type
_entity.pdbx_description
1 polymer ?
#
loop_
_entity_poly.entity_id
_entity_poly.type
_entity_poly.pdbx_seq_one_letter_code
_entity_poly.pdbx_strand_id
1 'polypeptide(L)' 'MAGRCDCGTPIRYPFYRLACLECGANCCPVCAIALESVSYCRRCAETLLGTGDLGNGGPYHF' A
#
# COMPACT_ATOMS: atom_id res chain seq x y z
N MET A 1 -12.12 -15.23 13.27
CA MET A 1 -12.62 -13.90 12.90
C MET A 1 -12.07 -13.53 11.53
N ALA A 2 -12.95 -13.35 10.53
CA ALA A 2 -12.55 -12.86 9.20
C ALA A 2 -12.17 -11.38 9.32
N GLY A 3 -10.91 -11.04 9.01
CA GLY A 3 -10.48 -9.65 8.95
C GLY A 3 -11.24 -8.93 7.83
N ARG A 4 -11.74 -7.73 8.09
CA ARG A 4 -12.29 -6.89 7.02
C ARG A 4 -11.18 -5.97 6.54
N CYS A 5 -11.05 -5.83 5.22
CA CYS A 5 -10.23 -4.79 4.62
C CYS A 5 -10.85 -3.42 4.95
N ASP A 6 -10.02 -2.38 5.05
CA ASP A 6 -10.47 -0.98 5.17
C ASP A 6 -11.44 -0.60 4.04
N CYS A 7 -11.25 -1.19 2.86
CA CYS A 7 -12.12 -1.10 1.70
C CYS A 7 -13.52 -1.73 1.86
N GLY A 8 -13.82 -2.37 3.00
CA GLY A 8 -15.09 -3.05 3.27
C GLY A 8 -15.17 -4.49 2.77
N THR A 9 -14.21 -4.94 1.95
CA THR A 9 -14.18 -6.32 1.43
C THR A 9 -13.91 -7.33 2.54
N PRO A 10 -14.74 -8.38 2.70
CA PRO A 10 -14.49 -9.44 3.67
C PRO A 10 -13.32 -10.31 3.21
N ILE A 11 -12.26 -10.39 4.02
CA ILE A 11 -11.14 -11.29 3.76
C ILE A 11 -11.57 -12.69 4.22
N ARG A 12 -12.14 -13.45 3.27
CA ARG A 12 -12.71 -14.78 3.52
C ARG A 12 -11.65 -15.82 3.88
N TYR A 13 -10.40 -15.55 3.52
CA TYR A 13 -9.29 -16.49 3.64
C TYR A 13 -8.07 -15.85 4.30
N PRO A 14 -7.51 -16.45 5.36
CA PRO A 14 -6.40 -15.88 6.11
C PRO A 14 -5.10 -15.79 5.30
N PHE A 15 -4.92 -16.61 4.26
CA PHE A 15 -3.77 -16.55 3.35
C PHE A 15 -3.80 -15.34 2.40
N TYR A 16 -4.96 -14.74 2.17
CA TYR A 16 -5.10 -13.49 1.42
C TYR A 16 -5.02 -12.25 2.32
N ARG A 17 -4.72 -12.45 3.60
CA ARG A 17 -4.60 -11.38 4.58
C ARG A 17 -3.20 -10.79 4.50
N LEU A 18 -3.04 -9.78 3.64
CA LEU A 18 -1.81 -9.00 3.61
C LEU A 18 -1.84 -7.98 4.74
N ALA A 19 -0.69 -7.76 5.39
CA ALA A 19 -0.53 -6.72 6.40
C ALA A 19 0.32 -5.61 5.79
N CYS A 20 -0.16 -4.38 5.88
CA CYS A 20 0.62 -3.22 5.47
C CYS A 20 1.85 -3.10 6.38
N LEU A 21 3.05 -2.95 5.80
CA LEU A 21 4.27 -2.78 6.59
C LEU A 21 4.22 -1.52 7.47
N GLU A 22 3.71 -0.41 6.94
CA GLU A 22 3.66 0.87 7.67
C GLU A 22 2.64 0.91 8.82
N CYS A 23 1.37 0.57 8.55
CA CYS A 23 0.31 0.72 9.54
C CYS A 23 -0.15 -0.60 10.20
N GLY A 24 0.35 -1.75 9.74
CA GLY A 24 -0.09 -3.07 10.21
C GLY A 24 -1.52 -3.45 9.86
N ALA A 25 -2.25 -2.59 9.12
CA ALA A 25 -3.64 -2.82 8.77
C ALA A 25 -3.79 -3.99 7.79
N ASN A 26 -4.89 -4.73 7.92
CA ASN A 26 -5.19 -5.82 7.01
C ASN A 26 -5.77 -5.33 5.69
N CYS A 27 -5.15 -5.77 4.61
CA CYS A 27 -5.54 -5.44 3.25
C CYS A 27 -5.89 -6.71 2.48
N CYS A 28 -6.89 -6.62 1.63
CA CYS A 28 -7.19 -7.65 0.65
C CYS A 28 -6.17 -7.56 -0.50
N PRO A 29 -5.96 -8.63 -1.29
CA PRO A 29 -5.03 -8.63 -2.43
C PRO A 29 -5.38 -7.62 -3.52
N VAL A 30 -6.63 -7.13 -3.55
CA VAL A 30 -7.09 -6.10 -4.49
C VAL A 30 -6.65 -4.70 -4.06
N CYS A 31 -6.59 -4.44 -2.75
CA CYS A 31 -6.17 -3.14 -2.20
C CYS A 31 -4.74 -3.13 -1.70
N ALA A 32 -4.08 -4.29 -1.67
CA ALA A 32 -2.68 -4.41 -1.37
C ALA A 32 -1.87 -3.99 -2.61
N ILE A 33 -1.00 -3.01 -2.43
CA ILE A 33 -0.07 -2.56 -3.46
C ILE A 33 1.32 -3.07 -3.06
N ALA A 34 1.96 -3.82 -3.95
CA ALA A 34 3.32 -4.28 -3.74
C ALA A 34 4.31 -3.21 -4.23
N LEU A 35 5.05 -2.59 -3.30
CA LEU A 35 6.17 -1.70 -3.60
C LEU A 35 7.46 -2.32 -3.07
N GLU A 36 8.52 -2.34 -3.87
CA GLU A 36 9.84 -2.82 -3.43
C GLU A 36 9.81 -4.22 -2.78
N SER A 37 8.95 -5.11 -3.30
CA SER A 37 8.71 -6.46 -2.76
C SER A 37 8.00 -6.51 -1.40
N VAL A 38 7.44 -5.40 -0.93
CA VAL A 38 6.69 -5.26 0.31
C VAL A 38 5.23 -4.90 0.01
N SER A 39 4.29 -5.46 0.78
CA SER A 39 2.86 -5.15 0.66
C SER A 39 2.45 -3.94 1.51
N TYR A 40 1.88 -2.94 0.88
CA TYR A 40 1.31 -1.75 1.52
C TYR A 40 -0.21 -1.67 1.30
N CYS A 41 -0.93 -1.02 2.22
CA CYS A 41 -2.33 -0.68 2.00
C CYS A 41 -2.44 0.46 0.98
N ARG A 42 -3.58 0.56 0.29
CA ARG A 42 -3.83 1.64 -0.67
C ARG A 42 -3.49 3.04 -0.12
N ARG A 43 -3.91 3.38 1.10
CA ARG A 43 -3.62 4.69 1.72
C ARG A 43 -2.12 4.92 1.92
N CYS A 44 -1.43 3.95 2.51
CA CYS A 44 0.02 4.02 2.76
C CYS A 44 0.80 4.08 1.45
N ALA A 45 0.43 3.25 0.48
CA ALA A 45 0.98 3.29 -0.86
C ALA A 45 0.70 4.63 -1.56
N GLU A 46 -0.52 5.20 -1.46
CA GLU A 46 -0.84 6.53 -1.99
C GLU A 46 0.01 7.62 -1.31
N THR A 47 0.31 7.50 -0.02
CA THR A 47 1.24 8.41 0.68
C THR A 47 2.68 8.23 0.19
N LEU A 48 3.18 7.00 0.07
CA LEU A 48 4.53 6.68 -0.41
C LEU A 48 4.71 7.09 -1.88
N LEU A 49 3.74 6.78 -2.74
CA LEU A 49 3.72 7.14 -4.16
C LEU A 49 3.47 8.64 -4.35
N GLY A 50 2.65 9.24 -3.47
CA GLY A 50 2.37 10.68 -3.45
C GLY A 50 3.53 11.52 -2.93
N THR A 51 4.44 10.93 -2.13
CA THR A 51 5.76 11.47 -1.80
C THR A 51 6.83 11.06 -2.80
N GLY A 52 6.44 10.37 -3.87
CA GLY A 52 7.14 10.39 -5.16
C GLY A 52 7.00 11.77 -5.78
N ASP A 53 7.48 12.79 -5.06
CA ASP A 53 7.79 14.08 -5.59
C ASP A 53 8.55 13.89 -6.90
N LEU A 54 7.88 14.28 -7.99
CA LEU A 54 8.51 14.87 -9.16
C LEU A 54 9.24 16.15 -8.72
N GLY A 55 10.23 15.99 -7.85
CA GLY A 55 10.94 17.05 -7.14
C GLY A 55 12.43 16.79 -7.13
N ASN A 56 13.00 16.29 -8.23
CA ASN A 56 14.41 16.52 -8.51
C ASN A 56 14.72 16.56 -10.01
N GLY A 57 13.94 17.34 -10.76
CA GLY A 57 14.52 18.09 -11.87
C GLY A 57 15.38 19.20 -11.28
N GLY A 58 16.53 18.87 -10.70
CA GLY A 58 17.57 19.87 -10.48
C GLY A 58 17.82 20.56 -11.83
N PRO A 59 18.01 21.89 -11.88
CA PRO A 59 18.26 22.54 -13.16
C PRO A 59 19.59 21.99 -13.68
N TYR A 60 19.53 21.17 -14.72
CA TYR A 60 20.70 20.86 -15.52
C TYR A 60 21.16 22.20 -16.12
N HIS A 61 22.15 22.83 -15.49
CA HIS A 61 22.84 23.98 -16.06
C HIS A 61 23.65 23.47 -17.25
N PHE A 62 23.33 24.00 -18.43
CA PHE A 62 24.11 23.88 -19.66
C PHE A 62 25.46 24.60 -19.55
#